data_AF-A0ABD3I408-F1
#
_entry.id   AF-A0ABD3I408-F1
#
_cell.length_a   1.000
_cell.length_b   1.000
_cell.length_c   1.000
_cell.angle_alpha   90.00
_cell.angle_beta   90.00
_cell.angle_gamma   90.00
#
_symmetry.space_group_name_H-M   'P 1'
#
loop_
_entity.id
_entity.type
_entity.pdbx_description
1 polymer ?
#
loop_
_entity_poly.entity_id
_entity_poly.type
_entity_poly.pdbx_seq_one_letter_code
_entity_poly.pdbx_strand_id
1 'polypeptide(L)'
;MALILPVPPVSITSLPTSICREKNLSHNRTAPYSLRNSSQVDGVRGFRERTVSRSLAGRSCGQRPLAFESLGRVRTPPLSSLCKREGVKVRCSVSTMEAQSTALPEGATSKDAEYMRMAVELARKAVGHTSPNPMVGCVIVKDGEIVGRGFHPKAGEPHAEVFALREAGKKAQGATAYVSLEPCNHTGRTPPCSQALVRARVARVVVGTVDPNPLVGGKGVETLKKAGIKVVVGVEQALCQATAETFFHRIVTSKPFLTVRYSMSLDGAALPSQGNTTSDKGSHYSRLLQEKDAVIVTDTRIREDNPRLVSAEAGAKQPLRVVIAKSLELPLDSHVFDTSAGPTLVITDAEAITKDLQNVSKQGGESMESLLILRGVDVVGMNSMNLDAVLDLLYQRGFNSVLIDSTISDVENCLGPLALSEYGPQKVVAVISPVLSGSKQQGPGLQLEDVLKLERVKTGACGGDVIVEGYVSKQPS
;
A
#
# COMPACT_ATOMS: atom_id res chain seq x y z
N MET A 1 -16.26 5.66 -34.87
CA MET A 1 -17.35 4.95 -34.18
C MET A 1 -17.15 3.46 -34.39
N ALA A 2 -16.65 2.76 -33.38
CA ALA A 2 -16.50 1.31 -33.39
C ALA A 2 -17.18 0.79 -32.11
N LEU A 3 -18.14 -0.12 -32.30
CA LEU A 3 -18.99 -0.67 -31.25
C LEU A 3 -18.18 -1.57 -30.31
N ILE A 4 -18.35 -1.34 -29.00
CA ILE A 4 -17.86 -2.18 -27.93
C ILE A 4 -18.90 -3.29 -27.71
N LEU A 5 -18.50 -4.55 -27.93
CA LEU A 5 -19.27 -5.73 -27.52
C LEU A 5 -18.87 -6.13 -26.09
N PRO A 6 -19.82 -6.57 -25.24
CA PRO A 6 -19.53 -6.96 -23.86
C PRO A 6 -18.90 -8.36 -23.77
N VAL A 7 -17.97 -8.52 -22.85
CA VAL A 7 -17.28 -9.78 -22.53
C VAL A 7 -18.16 -10.62 -21.58
N PRO A 8 -18.39 -11.92 -21.81
CA PRO A 8 -19.19 -12.76 -20.91
C PRO A 8 -18.39 -13.26 -19.69
N PRO A 9 -19.05 -13.70 -18.61
CA PRO A 9 -18.40 -14.12 -17.37
C PRO A 9 -17.69 -15.48 -17.52
N VAL A 10 -16.52 -15.60 -16.91
CA VAL A 10 -15.71 -16.83 -16.89
C VAL A 10 -16.20 -17.74 -15.76
N SER A 11 -16.77 -18.89 -16.13
CA SER A 11 -17.03 -20.00 -15.21
C SER A 11 -15.73 -20.78 -14.95
N ILE A 12 -15.39 -20.97 -13.68
CA ILE A 12 -14.24 -21.78 -13.25
C ILE A 12 -14.69 -23.24 -13.16
N THR A 13 -14.28 -24.06 -14.13
CA THR A 13 -14.25 -25.52 -13.97
C THR A 13 -13.05 -26.12 -14.71
N SER A 14 -12.38 -27.05 -14.02
CA SER A 14 -11.38 -28.03 -14.48
C SER A 14 -9.94 -27.56 -14.72
N LEU A 15 -9.06 -27.98 -13.80
CA LEU A 15 -7.62 -28.11 -13.97
C LEU A 15 -7.30 -29.31 -14.89
N PRO A 16 -6.29 -29.24 -15.77
CA PRO A 16 -5.63 -30.42 -16.29
C PRO A 16 -4.33 -30.71 -15.51
N THR A 17 -4.29 -31.90 -14.91
CA THR A 17 -3.10 -32.58 -14.39
C THR A 17 -2.23 -33.15 -15.51
N SER A 18 -0.93 -32.86 -15.49
CA SER A 18 0.21 -33.73 -15.88
C SER A 18 1.48 -32.95 -15.46
N ILE A 19 2.54 -33.45 -14.83
CA ILE A 19 3.21 -34.76 -14.83
C ILE A 19 3.89 -34.92 -13.46
N CYS A 20 3.63 -36.02 -12.74
CA CYS A 20 4.43 -36.48 -11.60
C CYS A 20 5.56 -37.38 -12.10
N ARG A 21 6.75 -37.29 -11.46
CA ARG A 21 7.76 -38.35 -11.45
C ARG A 21 7.59 -39.20 -10.19
N GLU A 22 7.73 -40.50 -10.40
CA GLU A 22 7.43 -41.63 -9.53
C GLU A 22 8.30 -41.73 -8.27
N LYS A 23 7.70 -42.26 -7.19
CA LYS A 23 8.30 -43.34 -6.38
C LYS A 23 7.22 -44.33 -5.94
N ASN A 24 7.53 -45.60 -6.15
CA ASN A 24 6.76 -46.82 -5.90
C ASN A 24 6.21 -46.95 -4.48
N LEU A 25 5.00 -47.53 -4.35
CA LEU A 25 4.77 -48.84 -3.68
C LEU A 25 3.27 -49.24 -3.67
N SER A 26 2.99 -50.27 -4.47
CA SER A 26 2.10 -51.44 -4.24
C SER A 26 0.70 -51.35 -3.61
N HIS A 27 -0.29 -51.81 -4.41
CA HIS A 27 -1.48 -52.62 -4.07
C HIS A 27 -2.61 -51.91 -3.27
N ASN A 28 -3.91 -51.98 -3.57
CA ASN A 28 -4.72 -53.00 -4.23
C ASN A 28 -6.09 -52.41 -4.69
N ARG A 29 -6.63 -53.02 -5.76
CA ARG A 29 -7.95 -52.98 -6.44
C ARG A 29 -9.15 -52.40 -5.65
N THR A 30 -10.08 -51.63 -6.23
CA THR A 30 -11.18 -52.07 -7.14
C THR A 30 -12.00 -50.87 -7.66
N ALA A 31 -12.64 -51.04 -8.82
CA ALA A 31 -13.38 -50.03 -9.62
C ALA A 31 -14.93 -50.16 -9.44
N PRO A 32 -15.80 -49.66 -10.35
CA PRO A 32 -16.37 -48.30 -10.35
C PRO A 32 -17.93 -48.31 -10.44
N TYR A 33 -18.57 -47.13 -10.41
CA TYR A 33 -19.91 -46.96 -11.01
C TYR A 33 -20.05 -45.64 -11.77
N SER A 34 -20.43 -45.78 -13.04
CA SER A 34 -20.81 -44.75 -14.01
C SER A 34 -22.31 -44.44 -13.95
N LEU A 35 -22.75 -43.29 -14.49
CA LEU A 35 -23.96 -43.03 -15.32
C LEU A 35 -24.04 -41.49 -15.54
N ARG A 36 -23.71 -40.93 -16.72
CA ARG A 36 -24.45 -40.71 -18.00
C ARG A 36 -25.72 -39.81 -17.96
N ASN A 37 -25.60 -38.73 -18.76
CA ASN A 37 -26.53 -38.16 -19.76
C ASN A 37 -27.75 -37.32 -19.30
N SER A 38 -27.82 -36.05 -19.71
CA SER A 38 -28.52 -35.45 -20.90
C SER A 38 -29.75 -34.66 -20.41
N SER A 39 -30.20 -33.51 -20.93
CA SER A 39 -30.44 -33.10 -22.33
C SER A 39 -30.83 -31.61 -22.41
N GLN A 40 -30.70 -31.03 -23.61
CA GLN A 40 -31.21 -29.73 -24.10
C GLN A 40 -32.73 -29.54 -23.93
N VAL A 41 -33.24 -28.29 -24.07
CA VAL A 41 -34.15 -27.81 -25.16
C VAL A 41 -34.34 -26.27 -25.08
N ASP A 42 -34.54 -25.68 -26.26
CA ASP A 42 -34.67 -24.30 -26.76
C ASP A 42 -35.75 -23.35 -26.17
N GLY A 43 -35.56 -22.02 -26.39
CA GLY A 43 -36.50 -21.30 -27.28
C GLY A 43 -37.23 -20.00 -26.84
N VAL A 44 -36.77 -18.87 -27.42
CA VAL A 44 -37.53 -17.78 -28.12
C VAL A 44 -38.28 -16.62 -27.36
N ARG A 45 -38.10 -15.40 -27.93
CA ARG A 45 -38.90 -14.14 -27.92
C ARG A 45 -38.59 -13.18 -26.74
N GLY A 46 -38.22 -11.90 -26.88
CA GLY A 46 -38.36 -10.90 -27.94
C GLY A 46 -39.42 -9.86 -27.55
N PHE A 47 -39.04 -8.69 -27.00
CA PHE A 47 -39.93 -7.52 -26.93
C PHE A 47 -39.18 -6.17 -26.79
N ARG A 48 -39.81 -5.14 -27.34
CA ARG A 48 -39.32 -3.82 -27.77
C ARG A 48 -39.07 -2.78 -26.68
N GLU A 49 -38.24 -1.81 -27.08
CA GLU A 49 -37.99 -0.47 -26.55
C GLU A 49 -39.22 0.31 -26.05
N ARG A 50 -39.02 1.13 -25.01
CA ARG A 50 -39.65 2.46 -24.89
C ARG A 50 -38.68 3.47 -24.28
N THR A 51 -38.29 4.42 -25.11
CA THR A 51 -37.73 5.73 -24.75
C THR A 51 -38.85 6.61 -24.19
N VAL A 52 -38.60 7.30 -23.07
CA VAL A 52 -39.39 8.47 -22.67
C VAL A 52 -38.42 9.59 -22.33
N SER A 53 -38.31 10.54 -23.25
CA SER A 53 -37.78 11.87 -23.04
C SER A 53 -38.88 12.76 -22.45
N ARG A 54 -38.56 13.53 -21.40
CA ARG A 54 -39.33 14.71 -21.03
C ARG A 54 -38.39 15.86 -20.71
N SER A 55 -38.73 16.99 -21.31
CA SER A 55 -38.02 18.24 -21.39
C SER A 55 -38.49 19.26 -20.33
N LEU A 56 -37.57 20.15 -19.95
CA LEU A 56 -37.71 21.59 -19.77
C LEU A 56 -38.66 22.16 -18.70
N ALA A 57 -38.06 22.90 -17.76
CA ALA A 57 -38.35 24.30 -17.35
C ALA A 57 -37.79 24.48 -15.91
N GLY A 58 -36.95 25.43 -15.54
CA GLY A 58 -36.79 26.80 -16.05
C GLY A 58 -37.66 27.76 -15.26
N ARG A 59 -37.26 28.15 -14.04
CA ARG A 59 -37.70 29.39 -13.38
C ARG A 59 -36.59 30.00 -12.49
N SER A 60 -36.24 31.22 -12.84
CA SER A 60 -35.46 32.21 -12.10
C SER A 60 -36.37 33.14 -11.31
N CYS A 61 -35.94 33.55 -10.10
CA CYS A 61 -36.16 34.87 -9.44
C CYS A 61 -35.70 34.68 -7.97
N GLY A 62 -35.07 35.58 -7.24
CA GLY A 62 -34.78 37.00 -7.37
C GLY A 62 -34.15 37.45 -6.03
N GLN A 63 -33.28 38.45 -6.08
CA GLN A 63 -32.47 38.99 -4.99
C GLN A 63 -33.29 39.70 -3.89
N ARG A 64 -32.77 39.77 -2.65
CA ARG A 64 -32.18 41.00 -2.03
C ARG A 64 -31.75 40.82 -0.55
N PRO A 65 -30.85 41.70 -0.05
CA PRO A 65 -30.03 41.49 1.15
C PRO A 65 -30.52 42.26 2.38
N LEU A 66 -30.00 41.90 3.57
CA LEU A 66 -30.05 42.74 4.77
C LEU A 66 -28.66 42.85 5.41
N ALA A 67 -28.39 44.06 5.88
CA ALA A 67 -27.11 44.59 6.28
C ALA A 67 -26.92 44.63 7.81
N PHE A 68 -25.66 44.76 8.21
CA PHE A 68 -25.12 45.50 9.37
C PHE A 68 -25.74 45.30 10.75
N GLU A 69 -24.92 44.82 11.70
CA GLU A 69 -24.69 45.55 12.95
C GLU A 69 -23.34 45.21 13.59
N SER A 70 -22.58 46.27 13.83
CA SER A 70 -21.34 46.34 14.60
C SER A 70 -21.65 46.62 16.07
N LEU A 71 -20.80 46.19 17.02
CA LEU A 71 -20.47 46.76 18.34
C LEU A 71 -19.71 45.66 19.13
N GLY A 72 -18.64 45.86 19.88
CA GLY A 72 -17.87 47.03 20.26
C GLY A 72 -16.54 46.58 20.89
N ARG A 73 -15.50 47.40 20.72
CA ARG A 73 -14.22 47.29 21.44
C ARG A 73 -14.41 47.77 22.88
N VAL A 74 -13.87 47.02 23.84
CA VAL A 74 -13.56 47.55 25.18
C VAL A 74 -12.04 47.59 25.33
N ARG A 75 -11.50 48.75 25.70
CA ARG A 75 -10.09 48.98 26.03
C ARG A 75 -9.92 49.38 27.50
N THR A 76 -8.72 49.05 28.01
CA THR A 76 -7.93 49.65 29.12
C THR A 76 -8.05 49.00 30.52
N PRO A 77 -7.05 49.12 31.42
CA PRO A 77 -5.67 49.68 31.30
C PRO A 77 -4.56 48.71 31.82
N PRO A 78 -3.26 49.13 31.86
CA PRO A 78 -2.13 48.23 32.11
C PRO A 78 -1.72 48.17 33.58
N LEU A 79 -1.18 47.02 34.00
CA LEU A 79 -0.39 46.92 35.24
C LEU A 79 0.94 46.22 34.95
N SER A 80 1.98 46.99 35.19
CA SER A 80 3.38 46.64 35.28
C SER A 80 3.66 45.75 36.49
N SER A 81 4.35 44.62 36.30
CA SER A 81 5.40 44.17 37.22
C SER A 81 6.21 43.01 36.62
N LEU A 82 7.43 43.35 36.23
CA LEU A 82 8.67 42.60 36.41
C LEU A 82 8.55 41.10 36.75
N CYS A 83 8.85 40.25 35.76
CA CYS A 83 9.67 39.08 36.02
C CYS A 83 10.63 38.89 34.85
N LYS A 84 11.89 39.25 35.06
CA LYS A 84 12.99 38.94 34.14
C LYS A 84 13.08 37.42 34.01
N ARG A 85 12.79 36.88 32.82
CA ARG A 85 13.23 35.55 32.43
C ARG A 85 14.17 35.71 31.25
N GLU A 86 15.40 35.27 31.47
CA GLU A 86 16.45 35.16 30.48
C GLU A 86 15.91 34.40 29.26
N GLY A 87 16.00 35.03 28.09
CA GLY A 87 15.63 34.40 26.84
C GLY A 87 16.61 33.29 26.52
N VAL A 88 16.27 32.05 26.90
CA VAL A 88 16.86 30.87 26.27
C VAL A 88 16.40 30.88 24.82
N LYS A 89 17.26 31.37 23.92
CA LYS A 89 17.13 31.12 22.49
C LYS A 89 17.28 29.62 22.28
N VAL A 90 16.15 28.90 22.25
CA VAL A 90 16.11 27.55 21.70
C VAL A 90 16.40 27.69 20.21
N ARG A 91 17.67 27.48 19.83
CA ARG A 91 18.03 27.19 18.45
C ARG A 91 17.37 25.85 18.13
N CYS A 92 16.26 25.87 17.40
CA CYS A 92 15.84 24.71 16.63
C CYS A 92 16.92 24.45 15.57
N SER A 93 17.92 23.65 15.92
CA SER A 93 18.68 22.93 14.91
C SER A 93 17.71 21.93 14.29
N VAL A 94 17.12 22.30 13.16
CA VAL A 94 16.68 21.30 12.19
C VAL A 94 17.96 20.53 11.86
N SER A 95 18.09 19.33 12.40
CA SER A 95 19.08 18.38 11.93
C SER A 95 18.68 18.02 10.51
N THR A 96 19.15 18.82 9.55
CA THR A 96 19.37 18.31 8.20
C THR A 96 20.17 17.04 8.39
N MET A 97 19.62 15.91 7.98
CA MET A 97 20.39 14.67 7.90
C MET A 97 21.66 15.00 7.14
N GLU A 98 22.79 15.07 7.83
CA GLU A 98 24.07 14.94 7.16
C GLU A 98 23.99 13.58 6.49
N ALA A 99 23.88 13.60 5.17
CA ALA A 99 23.98 12.41 4.36
C ALA A 99 25.33 11.79 4.72
N GLN A 100 25.29 10.70 5.50
CA GLN A 100 26.47 9.88 5.74
C GLN A 100 27.00 9.53 4.35
N SER A 101 28.16 10.09 4.01
CA SER A 101 28.83 9.86 2.74
C SER A 101 29.25 8.39 2.69
N THR A 102 28.35 7.52 2.24
CA THR A 102 28.71 6.15 1.88
C THR A 102 29.72 6.24 0.75
N ALA A 103 30.88 5.59 0.93
CA ALA A 103 31.89 5.52 -0.11
C ALA A 103 31.24 5.01 -1.42
N LEU A 104 31.46 5.74 -2.51
CA LEU A 104 30.93 5.33 -3.82
C LEU A 104 31.57 3.99 -4.23
N PRO A 105 30.81 3.10 -4.89
CA PRO A 105 31.37 1.83 -5.36
C PRO A 105 32.46 2.08 -6.39
N GLU A 106 33.38 1.12 -6.53
CA GLU A 106 34.49 1.20 -7.47
C GLU A 106 33.96 1.44 -8.90
N GLY A 107 34.50 2.47 -9.57
CA GLY A 107 34.06 2.89 -10.92
C GLY A 107 32.83 3.80 -10.95
N ALA A 108 32.26 4.20 -9.81
CA ALA A 108 31.24 5.24 -9.73
C ALA A 108 31.83 6.64 -9.52
N THR A 109 31.10 7.66 -9.98
CA THR A 109 31.43 9.08 -9.80
C THR A 109 30.36 9.81 -8.98
N SER A 110 30.64 11.02 -8.51
CA SER A 110 29.63 11.86 -7.82
C SER A 110 28.40 12.14 -8.70
N LYS A 111 28.62 12.36 -10.00
CA LYS A 111 27.52 12.51 -10.99
C LYS A 111 26.64 11.27 -11.06
N ASP A 112 27.19 10.08 -10.84
CA ASP A 112 26.40 8.85 -10.85
C ASP A 112 25.39 8.82 -9.71
N ALA A 113 25.78 9.30 -8.53
CA ALA A 113 24.88 9.45 -7.40
C ALA A 113 23.79 10.49 -7.67
N GLU A 114 24.13 11.62 -8.30
CA GLU A 114 23.14 12.65 -8.67
C GLU A 114 22.07 12.09 -9.62
N TYR A 115 22.48 11.46 -10.73
CA TYR A 115 21.53 10.87 -11.67
C TYR A 115 20.73 9.70 -11.09
N MET A 116 21.31 8.93 -10.16
CA MET A 116 20.59 7.88 -9.46
C MET A 116 19.51 8.45 -8.53
N ARG A 117 19.79 9.53 -7.81
CA ARG A 117 18.77 10.23 -7.00
C ARG A 117 17.64 10.75 -7.89
N MET A 118 17.94 11.28 -9.07
CA MET A 118 16.91 11.66 -10.05
C MET A 118 16.08 10.46 -10.53
N ALA A 119 16.70 9.30 -10.74
CA ALA A 119 15.97 8.08 -11.05
C ALA A 119 15.04 7.66 -9.91
N VAL A 120 15.47 7.77 -8.66
CA VAL A 120 14.61 7.53 -7.48
C VAL A 120 13.45 8.54 -7.40
N GLU A 121 13.69 9.83 -7.68
CA GLU A 121 12.63 10.84 -7.75
C GLU A 121 11.58 10.52 -8.84
N LEU A 122 12.01 9.99 -9.98
CA LEU A 122 11.10 9.50 -11.02
C LEU A 122 10.29 8.29 -10.51
N ALA A 123 10.93 7.34 -9.83
CA ALA A 123 10.24 6.17 -9.27
C ALA A 123 9.12 6.57 -8.29
N ARG A 124 9.38 7.58 -7.45
CA ARG A 124 8.42 8.10 -6.44
C ARG A 124 7.16 8.74 -7.05
N LYS A 125 7.12 9.00 -8.36
CA LYS A 125 5.89 9.46 -9.03
C LYS A 125 4.80 8.39 -9.06
N ALA A 126 5.13 7.13 -8.83
CA ALA A 126 4.19 6.00 -8.87
C ALA A 126 3.85 5.44 -7.48
N VAL A 127 4.07 6.21 -6.40
CA VAL A 127 3.71 5.81 -5.02
C VAL A 127 2.26 5.31 -4.96
N GLY A 128 2.09 4.10 -4.43
CA GLY A 128 0.78 3.43 -4.30
C GLY A 128 0.24 2.76 -5.57
N HIS A 129 0.86 2.96 -6.74
CA HIS A 129 0.30 2.53 -8.03
C HIS A 129 0.95 1.29 -8.66
N THR A 130 2.14 0.87 -8.20
CA THR A 130 2.91 -0.17 -8.90
C THR A 130 2.62 -1.60 -8.47
N SER A 131 2.07 -1.84 -7.27
CA SER A 131 1.86 -3.20 -6.75
C SER A 131 1.10 -4.10 -7.73
N PRO A 132 1.52 -5.37 -7.92
CA PRO A 132 2.59 -6.08 -7.19
C PRO A 132 4.03 -5.76 -7.63
N ASN A 133 4.23 -4.88 -8.63
CA ASN A 133 5.56 -4.53 -9.14
C ASN A 133 6.27 -3.50 -8.25
N PRO A 134 7.61 -3.40 -8.31
CA PRO A 134 8.35 -2.36 -7.61
C PRO A 134 8.19 -0.99 -8.28
N MET A 135 8.39 0.06 -7.50
CA MET A 135 8.65 1.40 -8.03
C MET A 135 10.06 1.45 -8.58
N VAL A 136 10.18 1.72 -9.88
CA VAL A 136 11.47 1.81 -10.58
C VAL A 136 11.51 3.09 -11.38
N GLY A 137 12.66 3.76 -11.38
CA GLY A 137 12.95 4.89 -12.24
C GLY A 137 14.24 4.70 -13.02
N CYS A 138 14.32 5.36 -14.17
CA CYS A 138 15.45 5.29 -15.08
C CYS A 138 15.73 6.65 -15.72
N VAL A 139 17.01 7.02 -15.81
CA VAL A 139 17.50 8.21 -16.50
C VAL A 139 18.57 7.78 -17.50
N ILE A 140 18.53 8.31 -18.73
CA ILE A 140 19.57 8.09 -19.74
C ILE A 140 20.30 9.39 -20.00
N VAL A 141 21.63 9.37 -19.88
CA VAL A 141 22.51 10.53 -20.00
C VAL A 141 23.53 10.32 -21.10
N LYS A 142 23.67 11.30 -21.98
CA LYS A 142 24.68 11.33 -23.04
C LYS A 142 25.38 12.68 -23.04
N ASP A 143 26.71 12.68 -23.04
CA ASP A 143 27.54 13.89 -23.07
C ASP A 143 27.20 14.90 -21.96
N GLY A 144 26.78 14.39 -20.79
CA GLY A 144 26.36 15.20 -19.64
C GLY A 144 24.92 15.72 -19.69
N GLU A 145 24.17 15.44 -20.76
CA GLU A 145 22.76 15.83 -20.91
C GLU A 145 21.82 14.65 -20.66
N ILE A 146 20.72 14.89 -19.94
CA ILE A 146 19.66 13.88 -19.80
C ILE A 146 18.84 13.83 -21.09
N VAL A 147 18.96 12.73 -21.80
CA VAL A 147 18.30 12.50 -23.09
C VAL A 147 17.05 11.64 -22.96
N GLY A 148 16.82 10.97 -21.82
CA GLY A 148 15.59 10.22 -21.58
C GLY A 148 15.30 9.99 -20.10
N ARG A 149 14.02 9.93 -19.74
CA ARG A 149 13.51 9.71 -18.39
C ARG A 149 12.38 8.69 -18.44
N GLY A 150 12.28 7.87 -17.41
CA GLY A 150 11.22 6.90 -17.30
C GLY A 150 10.99 6.46 -15.87
N PHE A 151 9.75 6.08 -15.58
CA PHE A 151 9.38 5.38 -14.38
C PHE A 151 8.30 4.35 -14.72
N HIS A 152 8.16 3.31 -13.91
CA HIS A 152 7.08 2.34 -14.07
C HIS A 152 5.79 2.89 -13.43
N PRO A 153 4.73 3.18 -14.20
CA PRO A 153 3.56 3.89 -13.67
C PRO A 153 2.59 2.96 -12.92
N LYS A 154 2.39 1.73 -13.40
CA LYS A 154 1.48 0.74 -12.81
C LYS A 154 1.73 -0.65 -13.41
N ALA A 155 1.29 -1.70 -12.71
CA ALA A 155 1.41 -3.07 -13.17
C ALA A 155 0.80 -3.29 -14.58
N GLY A 156 1.53 -4.02 -15.43
CA GLY A 156 1.14 -4.31 -16.82
C GLY A 156 1.61 -3.28 -17.86
N GLU A 157 1.99 -2.07 -17.43
CA GLU A 157 2.60 -1.07 -18.31
C GLU A 157 4.10 -1.34 -18.53
N PRO A 158 4.74 -0.71 -19.53
CA PRO A 158 6.18 -0.80 -19.72
C PRO A 158 6.98 -0.43 -18.47
N HIS A 159 8.19 -0.96 -18.36
CA HIS A 159 9.10 -0.63 -17.26
C HIS A 159 9.80 0.72 -17.50
N ALA A 160 10.45 1.23 -16.45
CA ALA A 160 11.10 2.54 -16.46
C ALA A 160 12.13 2.68 -17.60
N GLU A 161 12.92 1.65 -17.84
CA GLU A 161 13.95 1.60 -18.87
C GLU A 161 13.36 1.73 -20.26
N VAL A 162 12.18 1.13 -20.50
CA VAL A 162 11.50 1.21 -21.79
C VAL A 162 11.01 2.63 -22.05
N PHE A 163 10.45 3.31 -21.05
CA PHE A 163 10.05 4.72 -21.17
C PHE A 163 11.26 5.63 -21.42
N ALA A 164 12.34 5.45 -20.64
CA ALA A 164 13.55 6.25 -20.80
C ALA A 164 14.21 6.04 -22.18
N LEU A 165 14.25 4.80 -22.66
CA LEU A 165 14.76 4.48 -24.01
C LEU A 165 13.91 5.08 -25.12
N ARG A 166 12.58 5.08 -24.98
CA ARG A 166 11.67 5.71 -25.95
C ARG A 166 11.90 7.22 -26.04
N GLU A 167 12.05 7.90 -24.91
CA GLU A 167 12.35 9.34 -24.88
C GLU A 167 13.74 9.64 -25.48
N ALA A 168 14.75 8.83 -25.14
CA ALA A 168 16.11 9.00 -25.67
C ALA A 168 16.23 8.71 -27.18
N GLY A 169 15.42 7.78 -27.70
CA GLY A 169 15.47 7.37 -29.11
C GLY A 169 16.89 7.01 -29.55
N LYS A 170 17.36 7.59 -30.66
CA LYS A 170 18.72 7.35 -31.18
C LYS A 170 19.84 7.85 -30.26
N LYS A 171 19.55 8.79 -29.35
CA LYS A 171 20.54 9.32 -28.41
C LYS A 171 20.93 8.30 -27.33
N ALA A 172 20.16 7.21 -27.15
CA ALA A 172 20.53 6.14 -26.23
C ALA A 172 21.83 5.41 -26.64
N GLN A 173 22.16 5.37 -27.93
CA GLN A 173 23.37 4.72 -28.40
C GLN A 173 24.62 5.42 -27.86
N GLY A 174 25.46 4.66 -27.16
CA GLY A 174 26.66 5.15 -26.49
C GLY A 174 26.41 5.89 -25.18
N ALA A 175 25.16 6.02 -24.73
CA ALA A 175 24.81 6.72 -23.49
C ALA A 175 25.06 5.88 -22.23
N THR A 176 24.93 6.52 -21.06
CA THR A 176 24.82 5.82 -19.77
C THR A 176 23.36 5.76 -19.33
N ALA A 177 22.87 4.58 -18.94
CA ALA A 177 21.58 4.44 -18.27
C ALA A 177 21.77 4.29 -16.76
N TYR A 178 21.01 5.03 -15.97
CA TYR A 178 20.92 4.95 -14.52
C TYR A 178 19.57 4.35 -14.17
N VAL A 179 19.55 3.27 -13.40
CA VAL A 179 18.32 2.54 -13.07
C VAL A 179 18.30 2.18 -11.59
N SER A 180 17.20 2.50 -10.90
CA SER A 180 17.12 2.35 -9.44
C SER A 180 17.12 0.89 -8.98
N LEU A 181 16.64 -0.03 -9.81
CA LEU A 181 16.61 -1.48 -9.58
C LEU A 181 17.23 -2.21 -10.77
N GLU A 182 17.83 -3.37 -10.55
CA GLU A 182 18.36 -4.21 -11.61
C GLU A 182 17.36 -4.42 -12.77
N PRO A 183 17.77 -4.19 -14.04
CA PRO A 183 16.91 -4.44 -15.18
C PRO A 183 16.47 -5.89 -15.29
N CYS A 184 15.16 -6.11 -15.48
CA CYS A 184 14.61 -7.46 -15.57
C CYS A 184 15.24 -8.26 -16.73
N ASN A 185 15.47 -9.56 -16.48
CA ASN A 185 16.09 -10.48 -17.45
C ASN A 185 15.18 -11.63 -17.91
N HIS A 186 13.95 -11.68 -17.42
CA HIS A 186 12.96 -12.67 -17.82
C HIS A 186 11.88 -12.02 -18.71
N THR A 187 11.23 -12.84 -19.54
CA THR A 187 10.06 -12.39 -20.30
C THR A 187 8.82 -12.65 -19.46
N GLY A 188 8.21 -11.58 -18.97
CA GLY A 188 6.92 -11.62 -18.27
C GLY A 188 5.79 -11.17 -19.19
N ARG A 189 4.99 -10.21 -18.71
CA ARG A 189 3.99 -9.49 -19.54
C ARG A 189 4.66 -8.60 -20.60
N THR A 190 5.90 -8.20 -20.35
CA THR A 190 6.72 -7.34 -21.21
C THR A 190 8.07 -8.02 -21.52
N PRO A 191 8.72 -7.71 -22.66
CA PRO A 191 10.07 -8.19 -22.96
C PRO A 191 11.11 -7.69 -21.94
N PRO A 192 12.24 -8.41 -21.74
CA PRO A 192 13.24 -8.08 -20.73
C PRO A 192 13.96 -6.76 -21.03
N CYS A 193 14.14 -5.95 -19.99
CA CYS A 193 14.74 -4.62 -20.07
C CYS A 193 16.25 -4.67 -20.28
N SER A 194 16.93 -5.70 -19.73
CA SER A 194 18.35 -5.96 -19.99
C SER A 194 18.62 -6.05 -21.50
N GLN A 195 17.80 -6.80 -22.24
CA GLN A 195 17.94 -6.93 -23.70
C GLN A 195 17.54 -5.65 -24.44
N ALA A 196 16.60 -4.86 -23.91
CA ALA A 196 16.25 -3.58 -24.50
C ALA A 196 17.43 -2.60 -24.46
N LEU A 197 18.14 -2.54 -23.33
CA LEU A 197 19.37 -1.75 -23.18
C LEU A 197 20.49 -2.25 -24.12
N VAL A 198 20.65 -3.56 -24.27
CA VAL A 198 21.59 -4.16 -25.23
C VAL A 198 21.25 -3.75 -26.67
N ARG A 199 19.99 -3.88 -27.09
CA ARG A 199 19.55 -3.47 -28.44
C ARG A 199 19.74 -1.98 -28.69
N ALA A 200 19.56 -1.16 -27.67
CA ALA A 200 19.80 0.28 -27.73
C ALA A 200 21.29 0.66 -27.78
N ARG A 201 22.20 -0.30 -27.54
CA ARG A 201 23.66 -0.12 -27.55
C ARG A 201 24.11 0.99 -26.61
N VAL A 202 23.56 1.01 -25.40
CA VAL A 202 24.08 1.88 -24.32
C VAL A 202 25.53 1.47 -24.00
N ALA A 203 26.39 2.42 -23.71
CA ALA A 203 27.80 2.13 -23.40
C ALA A 203 28.00 1.67 -21.96
N ARG A 204 27.16 2.17 -21.04
CA ARG A 204 27.26 1.92 -19.61
C ARG A 204 25.90 1.85 -18.95
N VAL A 205 25.75 1.00 -17.94
CA VAL A 205 24.58 0.94 -17.06
C VAL A 205 25.04 1.07 -15.61
N VAL A 206 24.41 1.97 -14.87
CA VAL A 206 24.62 2.17 -13.43
C VAL A 206 23.34 1.72 -12.72
N VAL A 207 23.48 0.73 -11.84
CA VAL A 207 22.37 0.10 -11.12
C VAL A 207 22.41 0.51 -9.67
N GLY A 208 21.27 0.97 -9.15
CA GLY A 208 21.14 1.42 -7.77
C GLY A 208 21.20 0.26 -6.78
N THR A 209 20.33 -0.73 -6.96
CA THR A 209 20.32 -1.96 -6.17
C THR A 209 19.96 -3.18 -7.01
N VAL A 210 20.35 -4.36 -6.53
CA VAL A 210 20.09 -5.67 -7.16
C VAL A 210 18.82 -6.26 -6.56
N ASP A 211 18.06 -7.04 -7.34
CA ASP A 211 16.93 -7.79 -6.81
C ASP A 211 17.43 -8.81 -5.75
N PRO A 212 16.89 -8.80 -4.51
CA PRO A 212 17.33 -9.71 -3.46
C PRO A 212 16.91 -11.17 -3.72
N ASN A 213 16.02 -11.43 -4.67
CA ASN A 213 15.61 -12.78 -5.02
C ASN A 213 16.80 -13.54 -5.65
N PRO A 214 17.33 -14.60 -5.01
CA PRO A 214 18.47 -15.34 -5.55
C PRO A 214 18.17 -16.02 -6.90
N LEU A 215 16.90 -16.22 -7.25
CA LEU A 215 16.49 -16.79 -8.53
C LEU A 215 16.53 -15.78 -9.69
N VAL A 216 16.58 -14.48 -9.41
CA VAL A 216 16.49 -13.40 -10.41
C VAL A 216 17.69 -12.45 -10.32
N GLY A 217 18.10 -12.11 -9.10
CA GLY A 217 19.18 -11.19 -8.79
C GLY A 217 20.48 -11.51 -9.51
N GLY A 218 21.08 -10.50 -10.12
CA GLY A 218 22.35 -10.56 -10.83
C GLY A 218 22.24 -11.00 -12.29
N LYS A 219 21.15 -11.66 -12.72
CA LYS A 219 21.02 -12.18 -14.10
C LYS A 219 20.92 -11.06 -15.15
N GLY A 220 20.29 -9.94 -14.81
CA GLY A 220 20.22 -8.77 -15.67
C GLY A 220 21.58 -8.10 -15.81
N VAL A 221 22.29 -7.92 -14.69
CA VAL A 221 23.67 -7.42 -14.66
C VAL A 221 24.61 -8.30 -15.49
N GLU A 222 24.53 -9.63 -15.34
CA GLU A 222 25.31 -10.57 -16.13
C GLU A 222 25.05 -10.44 -17.63
N THR A 223 23.79 -10.32 -18.02
CA THR A 223 23.39 -10.19 -19.43
C THR A 223 23.98 -8.95 -20.07
N LEU A 224 23.95 -7.81 -19.36
CA LEU A 224 24.57 -6.57 -19.80
C LEU A 224 26.09 -6.71 -19.93
N LYS A 225 26.75 -7.29 -18.93
CA LYS A 225 28.21 -7.53 -18.97
C LYS A 225 28.62 -8.45 -20.12
N LYS A 226 27.88 -9.55 -20.35
CA LYS A 226 28.11 -10.49 -21.47
C LYS A 226 27.96 -9.83 -22.84
N ALA A 227 27.12 -8.79 -22.95
CA ALA A 227 26.98 -7.99 -24.16
C ALA A 227 28.06 -6.90 -24.33
N GLY A 228 29.07 -6.86 -23.44
CA GLY A 228 30.16 -5.88 -23.49
C GLY A 228 29.82 -4.50 -22.92
N ILE A 229 28.68 -4.36 -22.24
CA ILE A 229 28.27 -3.10 -21.60
C ILE A 229 29.00 -2.96 -20.26
N LYS A 230 29.54 -1.78 -19.97
CA LYS A 230 30.14 -1.47 -18.66
C LYS A 230 29.02 -1.39 -17.60
N VAL A 231 29.14 -2.10 -16.50
CA VAL A 231 28.12 -2.08 -15.43
C VAL A 231 28.72 -1.73 -14.09
N VAL A 232 28.14 -0.74 -13.41
CA VAL A 232 28.44 -0.36 -12.02
C VAL A 232 27.19 -0.61 -11.18
N VAL A 233 27.35 -1.19 -9.99
CA VAL A 233 26.24 -1.59 -9.11
C VAL A 233 26.45 -0.98 -7.73
N GLY A 234 25.36 -0.61 -7.05
CA GLY A 234 25.38 -0.17 -5.66
C GLY A 234 25.48 1.35 -5.48
N VAL A 235 25.20 2.14 -6.53
CA VAL A 235 25.17 3.61 -6.42
C VAL A 235 23.91 4.05 -5.70
N GLU A 236 24.01 4.82 -4.61
CA GLU A 236 22.86 5.19 -3.78
C GLU A 236 22.02 3.97 -3.34
N GLN A 237 22.69 2.85 -3.04
CA GLN A 237 22.03 1.58 -2.80
C GLN A 237 20.99 1.64 -1.68
N ALA A 238 21.32 2.24 -0.54
CA ALA A 238 20.39 2.35 0.59
C ALA A 238 19.11 3.12 0.23
N LEU A 239 19.24 4.19 -0.56
CA LEU A 239 18.11 4.98 -1.06
C LEU A 239 17.25 4.18 -2.03
N CYS A 240 17.88 3.44 -2.94
CA CYS A 240 17.19 2.59 -3.92
C CYS A 240 16.47 1.42 -3.22
N GLN A 241 17.11 0.81 -2.21
CA GLN A 241 16.51 -0.25 -1.40
C GLN A 241 15.30 0.25 -0.61
N ALA A 242 15.39 1.42 0.02
CA ALA A 242 14.26 2.03 0.73
C ALA A 242 13.07 2.30 -0.22
N THR A 243 13.33 2.63 -1.49
CA THR A 243 12.28 2.90 -2.49
C THR A 243 11.52 1.62 -2.91
N ALA A 244 12.15 0.45 -2.83
CA ALA A 244 11.57 -0.83 -3.22
C ALA A 244 11.37 -1.79 -2.03
N GLU A 245 11.44 -1.31 -0.79
CA GLU A 245 11.54 -2.15 0.41
C GLU A 245 10.34 -3.10 0.59
N THR A 246 9.13 -2.64 0.29
CA THR A 246 7.90 -3.41 0.45
C THR A 246 7.81 -4.52 -0.59
N PHE A 247 8.26 -4.25 -1.82
CA PHE A 247 8.41 -5.25 -2.87
C PHE A 247 9.44 -6.31 -2.49
N PHE A 248 10.63 -5.90 -2.00
CA PHE A 248 11.66 -6.83 -1.57
C PHE A 248 11.21 -7.75 -0.46
N HIS A 249 10.54 -7.19 0.55
CA HIS A 249 9.94 -7.99 1.60
C HIS A 249 8.98 -9.02 1.00
N ARG A 250 8.03 -8.59 0.15
CA ARG A 250 7.07 -9.48 -0.49
C ARG A 250 7.71 -10.63 -1.27
N ILE A 251 8.77 -10.35 -2.01
CA ILE A 251 9.45 -11.37 -2.82
C ILE A 251 10.22 -12.36 -1.95
N VAL A 252 10.82 -11.91 -0.84
CA VAL A 252 11.61 -12.77 0.05
C VAL A 252 10.71 -13.59 0.99
N THR A 253 9.67 -12.99 1.56
CA THR A 253 8.84 -13.60 2.61
C THR A 253 7.55 -14.22 2.09
N SER A 254 7.16 -13.90 0.85
CA SER A 254 5.81 -14.20 0.34
C SER A 254 4.68 -13.63 1.19
N LYS A 255 4.94 -12.51 1.90
CA LYS A 255 3.95 -11.77 2.68
C LYS A 255 4.06 -10.26 2.42
N PRO A 256 2.99 -9.46 2.54
CA PRO A 256 3.10 -8.01 2.43
C PRO A 256 3.92 -7.42 3.59
N PHE A 257 4.63 -6.33 3.34
CA PHE A 257 5.33 -5.57 4.37
C PHE A 257 4.32 -4.92 5.33
N LEU A 258 4.38 -5.32 6.60
CA LEU A 258 3.45 -4.90 7.63
C LEU A 258 3.98 -3.70 8.41
N THR A 259 3.16 -2.63 8.43
CA THR A 259 3.36 -1.46 9.28
C THR A 259 2.24 -1.39 10.31
N VAL A 260 2.57 -1.22 11.59
CA VAL A 260 1.59 -0.96 12.65
C VAL A 260 1.64 0.52 13.02
N ARG A 261 0.49 1.18 12.99
CA ARG A 261 0.30 2.54 13.50
C ARG A 261 -0.59 2.50 14.72
N TYR A 262 -0.21 3.23 15.77
CA TYR A 262 -1.05 3.46 16.94
C TYR A 262 -0.89 4.88 17.45
N SER A 263 -1.88 5.34 18.22
CA SER A 263 -1.88 6.66 18.84
C SER A 263 -1.89 6.52 20.36
N MET A 264 -1.16 7.40 21.05
CA MET A 264 -1.15 7.44 22.50
C MET A 264 -1.07 8.88 23.02
N SER A 265 -1.54 9.07 24.25
CA SER A 265 -1.38 10.31 24.98
C SER A 265 0.08 10.48 25.41
N LEU A 266 0.45 11.69 25.84
CA LEU A 266 1.80 11.98 26.31
C LEU A 266 2.15 11.19 27.59
N ASP A 267 1.14 10.87 28.41
CA ASP A 267 1.26 10.00 29.58
C ASP A 267 1.11 8.49 29.26
N GLY A 268 1.05 8.12 27.99
CA GLY A 268 1.21 6.74 27.52
C GLY A 268 -0.07 5.90 27.46
N ALA A 269 -1.25 6.50 27.65
CA ALA A 269 -2.51 5.79 27.45
C ALA A 269 -2.79 5.60 25.96
N ALA A 270 -3.29 4.43 25.59
CA ALA A 270 -3.79 4.21 24.24
C ALA A 270 -4.89 5.22 23.95
N LEU A 271 -4.75 5.95 22.85
CA LEU A 271 -5.83 6.79 22.35
C LEU A 271 -6.48 6.03 21.19
N PRO A 272 -7.81 6.08 21.07
CA PRO A 272 -8.41 5.90 19.77
C PRO A 272 -7.66 6.85 18.81
N SER A 273 -7.46 6.50 17.54
CA SER A 273 -6.84 7.35 16.52
C SER A 273 -7.70 8.61 16.25
N GLN A 274 -7.93 9.42 17.27
CA GLN A 274 -8.58 10.70 17.25
C GLN A 274 -7.58 11.71 16.69
N GLY A 275 -7.70 11.96 15.40
CA GLY A 275 -8.00 13.32 14.95
C GLY A 275 -6.89 14.37 14.82
N ASN A 276 -5.64 14.18 15.28
CA ASN A 276 -4.56 15.15 15.01
C ASN A 276 -3.51 14.74 13.96
N THR A 277 -3.74 13.63 13.28
CA THR A 277 -3.29 13.46 11.89
C THR A 277 -4.50 13.43 10.98
N THR A 278 -5.15 14.59 10.81
CA THR A 278 -6.19 14.77 9.82
C THR A 278 -5.75 14.12 8.51
N SER A 279 -6.63 13.42 7.80
CA SER A 279 -6.30 12.98 6.44
C SER A 279 -6.31 14.18 5.47
N ASP A 280 -5.87 15.34 5.94
CA ASP A 280 -5.71 16.52 5.14
C ASP A 280 -4.55 16.31 4.19
N LYS A 281 -4.68 16.94 3.03
CA LYS A 281 -3.62 16.93 2.03
C LYS A 281 -2.30 17.43 2.63
N GLY A 282 -1.25 16.67 2.41
CA GLY A 282 0.08 16.94 2.92
C GLY A 282 0.30 16.49 4.36
N SER A 283 -0.69 15.94 5.06
CA SER A 283 -0.46 15.37 6.39
C SER A 283 0.39 14.10 6.31
N HIS A 284 0.99 13.72 7.44
CA HIS A 284 1.74 12.46 7.53
C HIS A 284 0.83 11.26 7.24
N TYR A 285 -0.38 11.26 7.80
CA TYR A 285 -1.32 10.15 7.67
C TYR A 285 -1.90 10.03 6.26
N SER A 286 -2.21 11.14 5.59
CA SER A 286 -2.65 11.13 4.19
C SER A 286 -1.58 10.52 3.26
N ARG A 287 -0.30 10.86 3.48
CA ARG A 287 0.84 10.27 2.77
C ARG A 287 1.02 8.79 3.11
N LEU A 288 0.93 8.43 4.39
CA LEU A 288 1.02 7.04 4.82
C LEU A 288 -0.08 6.17 4.18
N LEU A 289 -1.32 6.66 4.08
CA LEU A 289 -2.39 5.95 3.40
C LEU A 289 -2.14 5.81 1.89
N GLN A 290 -1.58 6.84 1.24
CA GLN A 290 -1.23 6.79 -0.20
C GLN A 290 -0.16 5.73 -0.51
N GLU A 291 0.77 5.53 0.42
CA GLU A 291 1.89 4.59 0.25
C GLU A 291 1.50 3.12 0.40
N LYS A 292 0.31 2.82 0.93
CA LYS A 292 -0.08 1.46 1.34
C LYS A 292 -1.09 0.85 0.37
N ASP A 293 -0.99 -0.46 0.15
CA ASP A 293 -1.97 -1.17 -0.68
C ASP A 293 -3.27 -1.46 0.08
N ALA A 294 -3.16 -1.68 1.39
CA ALA A 294 -4.29 -1.94 2.27
C ALA A 294 -4.10 -1.33 3.67
N VAL A 295 -5.21 -1.01 4.31
CA VAL A 295 -5.30 -0.58 5.70
C VAL A 295 -6.29 -1.46 6.44
N ILE A 296 -5.83 -2.09 7.52
CA ILE A 296 -6.58 -2.99 8.39
C ILE A 296 -7.08 -2.21 9.61
N VAL A 297 -8.37 -2.35 9.88
CA VAL A 297 -9.05 -1.88 11.09
C VAL A 297 -9.94 -2.98 11.66
N THR A 298 -10.35 -2.87 12.92
CA THR A 298 -11.29 -3.80 13.55
C THR A 298 -12.73 -3.27 13.51
N ASP A 299 -13.70 -4.15 13.74
CA ASP A 299 -15.09 -3.77 13.97
C ASP A 299 -15.26 -2.83 15.18
N THR A 300 -14.51 -3.03 16.26
CA THR A 300 -14.44 -2.09 17.41
C THR A 300 -14.10 -0.68 16.94
N ARG A 301 -13.04 -0.55 16.12
CA ARG A 301 -12.57 0.73 15.58
C ARG A 301 -13.65 1.47 14.80
N ILE A 302 -14.44 0.73 14.02
CA ILE A 302 -15.51 1.30 13.19
C ILE A 302 -16.65 1.82 14.06
N ARG A 303 -17.01 1.09 15.13
CA ARG A 303 -18.08 1.51 16.06
C ARG A 303 -17.70 2.73 16.87
N GLU A 304 -16.45 2.81 17.31
CA GLU A 304 -15.99 3.88 18.19
C GLU A 304 -15.71 5.18 17.43
N ASP A 305 -15.04 5.09 16.27
CA ASP A 305 -14.51 6.28 15.59
C ASP A 305 -14.96 6.45 14.13
N ASN A 306 -15.61 5.44 13.55
CA ASN A 306 -16.15 5.47 12.19
C ASN A 306 -15.18 6.09 11.14
N PRO A 307 -13.94 5.57 10.99
CA PRO A 307 -12.92 6.23 10.19
C PRO A 307 -13.21 6.14 8.69
N ARG A 308 -12.76 7.14 7.92
CA ARG A 308 -12.87 7.10 6.44
C ARG A 308 -11.79 6.24 5.77
N LEU A 309 -10.57 6.29 6.31
CA LEU A 309 -9.38 5.57 5.83
C LEU A 309 -9.04 5.87 4.35
N VAL A 310 -9.13 7.15 3.97
CA VAL A 310 -8.83 7.63 2.62
C VAL A 310 -7.72 8.67 2.65
N SER A 311 -6.78 8.61 1.72
CA SER A 311 -5.76 9.64 1.50
C SER A 311 -6.37 10.85 0.78
N ALA A 312 -5.99 12.06 1.19
CA ALA A 312 -6.33 13.29 0.48
C ALA A 312 -5.22 13.79 -0.46
N GLU A 313 -4.18 12.98 -0.70
CA GLU A 313 -3.17 13.32 -1.70
C GLU A 313 -3.79 13.34 -3.11
N ALA A 314 -3.35 14.29 -3.93
CA ALA A 314 -3.86 14.45 -5.28
C ALA A 314 -3.49 13.22 -6.13
N GLY A 315 -4.49 12.59 -6.76
CA GLY A 315 -4.28 11.39 -7.58
C GLY A 315 -3.92 10.13 -6.78
N ALA A 316 -4.13 10.12 -5.46
CA ALA A 316 -3.93 8.94 -4.63
C ALA A 316 -4.84 7.79 -5.09
N LYS A 317 -4.24 6.62 -5.28
CA LYS A 317 -5.00 5.37 -5.28
C LYS A 317 -5.33 5.06 -3.83
N GLN A 318 -6.62 4.90 -3.54
CA GLN A 318 -7.06 4.63 -2.18
C GLN A 318 -6.70 3.19 -1.79
N PRO A 319 -6.18 2.96 -0.56
CA PRO A 319 -5.86 1.62 -0.08
C PRO A 319 -7.15 0.78 0.03
N LEU A 320 -7.02 -0.54 -0.06
CA LEU A 320 -8.11 -1.43 0.33
C LEU A 320 -8.36 -1.28 1.83
N ARG A 321 -9.58 -0.91 2.20
CA ARG A 321 -10.01 -0.84 3.60
C ARG A 321 -10.43 -2.24 4.04
N VAL A 322 -9.63 -2.86 4.89
CA VAL A 322 -9.85 -4.21 5.38
C VAL A 322 -10.41 -4.12 6.79
N VAL A 323 -11.62 -4.63 6.97
CA VAL A 323 -12.32 -4.68 8.25
C VAL A 323 -12.22 -6.09 8.80
N ILE A 324 -11.56 -6.25 9.94
CA ILE A 324 -11.53 -7.50 10.70
C ILE A 324 -12.70 -7.48 11.67
N ALA A 325 -13.67 -8.37 11.48
CA ALA A 325 -14.88 -8.40 12.28
C ALA A 325 -15.04 -9.75 12.98
N LYS A 326 -15.29 -9.75 14.29
CA LYS A 326 -15.62 -10.98 15.04
C LYS A 326 -17.06 -11.42 14.81
N SER A 327 -17.93 -10.46 14.48
CA SER A 327 -19.33 -10.69 14.15
C SER A 327 -19.74 -9.82 12.98
N LEU A 328 -20.74 -10.27 12.22
CA LEU A 328 -21.34 -9.48 11.15
C LEU A 328 -22.41 -8.50 11.65
N GLU A 329 -22.44 -8.13 12.92
CA GLU A 329 -23.37 -7.11 13.41
C GLU A 329 -22.85 -5.68 13.14
N LEU A 330 -22.42 -5.41 11.90
CA LEU A 330 -21.68 -4.19 11.56
C LEU A 330 -22.62 -2.98 11.32
N PRO A 331 -22.24 -1.77 11.79
CA PRO A 331 -22.98 -0.54 11.50
C PRO A 331 -22.89 -0.20 10.01
N LEU A 332 -23.96 -0.49 9.27
CA LEU A 332 -23.99 -0.32 7.81
C LEU A 332 -23.77 1.12 7.37
N ASP A 333 -24.12 2.12 8.18
CA ASP A 333 -23.92 3.54 7.87
C ASP A 333 -22.47 4.03 8.07
N SER A 334 -21.54 3.14 8.44
CA SER A 334 -20.14 3.49 8.60
C SER A 334 -19.46 3.91 7.29
N HIS A 335 -18.56 4.89 7.41
CA HIS A 335 -17.81 5.50 6.31
C HIS A 335 -16.95 4.49 5.54
N VAL A 336 -16.46 3.44 6.20
CA VAL A 336 -15.71 2.37 5.53
C VAL A 336 -16.56 1.58 4.53
N PHE A 337 -17.88 1.59 4.62
CA PHE A 337 -18.77 0.88 3.69
C PHE A 337 -19.30 1.76 2.54
N ASP A 338 -18.89 3.03 2.49
CA ASP A 338 -19.07 3.87 1.30
C ASP A 338 -18.00 3.52 0.27
N THR A 339 -18.32 2.60 -0.65
CA THR A 339 -17.39 2.10 -1.67
C THR A 339 -17.06 3.11 -2.78
N SER A 340 -17.80 4.24 -2.84
CA SER A 340 -17.45 5.34 -3.75
C SER A 340 -16.16 6.06 -3.33
N ALA A 341 -15.84 6.02 -2.03
CA ALA A 341 -14.63 6.61 -1.47
C ALA A 341 -13.40 5.70 -1.58
N GLY A 342 -13.60 4.38 -1.73
CA GLY A 342 -12.52 3.40 -1.84
C GLY A 342 -13.02 1.96 -1.72
N PRO A 343 -12.24 0.95 -2.18
CA PRO A 343 -12.66 -0.44 -2.05
C PRO A 343 -12.62 -0.90 -0.59
N THR A 344 -13.51 -1.82 -0.23
CA THR A 344 -13.63 -2.35 1.13
C THR A 344 -13.78 -3.86 1.12
N LEU A 345 -13.08 -4.52 2.03
CA LEU A 345 -13.12 -5.96 2.28
C LEU A 345 -13.44 -6.19 3.76
N VAL A 346 -14.44 -7.00 4.06
CA VAL A 346 -14.69 -7.52 5.39
C VAL A 346 -14.11 -8.94 5.48
N ILE A 347 -13.26 -9.17 6.47
CA ILE A 347 -12.76 -10.50 6.83
C ILE A 347 -13.36 -10.86 8.18
N THR A 348 -14.03 -12.00 8.24
CA THR A 348 -14.67 -12.50 9.45
C THR A 348 -14.51 -14.01 9.58
N ASP A 349 -14.88 -14.55 10.74
CA ASP A 349 -14.92 -15.99 10.95
C ASP A 349 -16.01 -16.64 10.08
N ALA A 350 -15.73 -17.79 9.46
CA ALA A 350 -16.71 -18.52 8.66
C ALA A 350 -17.97 -18.91 9.46
N GLU A 351 -17.84 -19.14 10.76
CA GLU A 351 -18.98 -19.35 11.64
C GLU A 351 -19.85 -18.09 11.79
N ALA A 352 -19.26 -16.89 11.73
CA ALA A 352 -20.01 -15.64 11.84
C ALA A 352 -20.94 -15.45 10.64
N ILE A 353 -20.49 -15.80 9.42
CA ILE A 353 -21.32 -15.84 8.21
C ILE A 353 -22.47 -16.84 8.39
N THR A 354 -22.15 -18.03 8.89
CA THR A 354 -23.17 -19.07 9.12
C THR A 354 -24.24 -18.61 10.12
N LYS A 355 -23.83 -17.94 11.21
CA LYS A 355 -24.73 -17.38 12.23
C LYS A 355 -25.61 -16.26 11.67
N ASP A 356 -25.05 -15.38 10.84
CA ASP A 356 -25.81 -14.30 10.15
C ASP A 356 -26.95 -14.87 9.29
N LEU A 357 -26.65 -15.87 8.44
CA LEU A 357 -27.64 -16.56 7.61
C LEU A 357 -28.73 -17.27 8.45
N GLN A 358 -28.34 -17.89 9.56
CA GLN A 358 -29.30 -18.54 10.47
C GLN A 358 -30.22 -17.52 11.16
N ASN A 359 -29.71 -16.35 11.54
CA ASN A 359 -30.53 -15.30 12.18
C ASN A 359 -31.60 -14.78 11.22
N VAL A 360 -31.28 -14.59 9.94
CA VAL A 360 -32.26 -14.23 8.90
C VAL A 360 -33.36 -15.27 8.79
N SER A 361 -33.03 -16.56 8.80
CA SER A 361 -34.04 -17.63 8.71
C SER A 361 -35.02 -17.63 9.88
N LYS A 362 -34.61 -17.12 11.05
CA LYS A 362 -35.42 -17.08 12.28
C LYS A 362 -36.23 -15.79 12.44
N GLN A 363 -35.66 -14.65 12.07
CA GLN A 363 -36.23 -13.33 12.35
C GLN A 363 -36.83 -12.65 11.10
N GLY A 364 -36.55 -13.16 9.90
CA GLY A 364 -36.85 -12.49 8.63
C GLY A 364 -35.92 -11.30 8.38
N GLY A 365 -35.68 -10.94 7.11
CA GLY A 365 -34.82 -9.81 6.72
C GLY A 365 -33.76 -10.20 5.68
N GLU A 366 -32.80 -9.31 5.46
CA GLU A 366 -31.61 -9.56 4.64
C GLU A 366 -30.40 -9.81 5.55
N SER A 367 -29.50 -10.72 5.16
CA SER A 367 -28.29 -11.00 5.93
C SER A 367 -27.33 -9.81 5.85
N MET A 368 -26.53 -9.57 6.88
CA MET A 368 -25.53 -8.51 6.82
C MET A 368 -24.56 -8.75 5.67
N GLU A 369 -24.14 -10.00 5.44
CA GLU A 369 -23.29 -10.34 4.31
C GLU A 369 -23.92 -9.87 2.98
N SER A 370 -25.21 -10.14 2.78
CA SER A 370 -25.94 -9.72 1.57
C SER A 370 -25.98 -8.19 1.45
N LEU A 371 -26.26 -7.49 2.56
CA LEU A 371 -26.31 -6.02 2.60
C LEU A 371 -24.94 -5.39 2.28
N LEU A 372 -23.85 -5.98 2.76
CA LEU A 372 -22.49 -5.55 2.44
C LEU A 372 -22.17 -5.78 0.95
N ILE A 373 -22.49 -6.96 0.42
CA ILE A 373 -22.29 -7.29 -1.00
C ILE A 373 -23.09 -6.34 -1.90
N LEU A 374 -24.33 -6.00 -1.53
CA LEU A 374 -25.15 -5.03 -2.27
C LEU A 374 -24.53 -3.63 -2.33
N ARG A 375 -23.67 -3.27 -1.35
CA ARG A 375 -22.87 -2.03 -1.38
C ARG A 375 -21.53 -2.16 -2.10
N GLY A 376 -21.25 -3.31 -2.70
CA GLY A 376 -19.98 -3.61 -3.37
C GLY A 376 -18.82 -3.85 -2.39
N VAL A 377 -19.13 -4.27 -1.16
CA VAL A 377 -18.12 -4.70 -0.18
C VAL A 377 -17.85 -6.18 -0.38
N ASP A 378 -16.58 -6.56 -0.56
CA ASP A 378 -16.19 -7.97 -0.57
C ASP A 378 -16.29 -8.52 0.87
N VAL A 379 -16.82 -9.73 1.04
CA VAL A 379 -16.87 -10.43 2.33
C VAL A 379 -16.14 -11.77 2.20
N VAL A 380 -15.24 -12.05 3.14
CA VAL A 380 -14.47 -13.30 3.20
C VAL A 380 -14.60 -13.92 4.58
N GLY A 381 -15.11 -15.15 4.61
CA GLY A 381 -15.07 -16.01 5.79
C GLY A 381 -13.77 -16.79 5.86
N MET A 382 -13.14 -16.84 7.04
CA MET A 382 -11.94 -17.63 7.29
C MET A 382 -12.21 -18.65 8.41
N ASN A 383 -11.70 -19.87 8.25
CA ASN A 383 -11.79 -20.91 9.29
C ASN A 383 -10.82 -20.69 10.45
N SER A 384 -9.78 -19.88 10.23
CA SER A 384 -8.82 -19.48 11.26
C SER A 384 -8.49 -18.01 11.09
N MET A 385 -8.94 -17.19 12.04
CA MET A 385 -8.69 -15.76 12.09
C MET A 385 -7.35 -15.49 12.79
N ASN A 386 -6.27 -15.41 12.02
CA ASN A 386 -4.95 -15.03 12.50
C ASN A 386 -4.22 -14.11 11.51
N LEU A 387 -3.20 -13.39 11.98
CA LEU A 387 -2.46 -12.43 11.17
C LEU A 387 -1.86 -13.06 9.91
N ASP A 388 -1.23 -14.24 10.03
CA ASP A 388 -0.52 -14.86 8.91
C ASP A 388 -1.46 -15.25 7.77
N ALA A 389 -2.65 -15.75 8.11
CA ALA A 389 -3.68 -16.10 7.14
C ALA A 389 -4.27 -14.86 6.45
N VAL A 390 -4.46 -13.75 7.18
CA VAL A 390 -4.87 -12.47 6.57
C VAL A 390 -3.78 -11.95 5.63
N LEU A 391 -2.51 -12.01 6.05
CA LEU A 391 -1.39 -11.61 5.20
C LEU A 391 -1.25 -12.50 3.95
N ASP A 392 -1.56 -13.81 4.03
CA ASP A 392 -1.62 -14.70 2.86
C ASP A 392 -2.68 -14.28 1.86
N LEU A 393 -3.89 -13.97 2.34
CA LEU A 393 -4.97 -13.50 1.48
C LEU A 393 -4.56 -12.22 0.74
N LEU A 394 -3.95 -11.28 1.46
CA LEU A 394 -3.49 -10.00 0.89
C LEU A 394 -2.29 -10.18 -0.05
N TYR A 395 -1.38 -11.13 0.24
CA TYR A 395 -0.30 -11.52 -0.66
C TYR A 395 -0.84 -12.07 -1.99
N GLN A 396 -1.83 -12.96 -1.94
CA GLN A 396 -2.49 -13.55 -3.11
C GLN A 396 -3.21 -12.50 -3.95
N ARG A 397 -3.75 -11.45 -3.31
CA ARG A 397 -4.30 -10.26 -3.99
C ARG A 397 -3.24 -9.33 -4.60
N GLY A 398 -1.95 -9.65 -4.45
CA GLY A 398 -0.85 -8.91 -5.06
C GLY A 398 -0.38 -7.69 -4.27
N PHE A 399 -0.66 -7.62 -2.98
CA PHE A 399 -0.25 -6.48 -2.16
C PHE A 399 1.20 -6.60 -1.68
N ASN A 400 1.93 -5.50 -1.78
CA ASN A 400 3.29 -5.34 -1.28
C ASN A 400 3.31 -4.81 0.15
N SER A 401 2.28 -4.07 0.58
CA SER A 401 2.31 -3.35 1.84
C SER A 401 0.95 -3.23 2.51
N VAL A 402 0.94 -3.38 3.83
CA VAL A 402 -0.26 -3.34 4.68
C VAL A 402 0.01 -2.43 5.87
N LEU A 403 -0.98 -1.61 6.21
CA LEU A 403 -1.02 -0.81 7.43
C LEU A 403 -2.06 -1.41 8.39
N ILE A 404 -1.73 -1.60 9.65
CA ILE A 404 -2.71 -1.76 10.72
C ILE A 404 -2.90 -0.41 11.40
N ASP A 405 -4.14 0.06 11.46
CA ASP A 405 -4.48 1.36 12.05
C ASP A 405 -5.66 1.25 13.04
N SER A 406 -5.40 0.54 14.13
CA SER A 406 -6.36 0.31 15.21
C SER A 406 -5.61 0.18 16.53
N THR A 407 -6.34 0.16 17.65
CA THR A 407 -5.75 -0.18 18.95
C THR A 407 -5.13 -1.58 18.84
N ILE A 408 -3.87 -1.70 19.25
CA ILE A 408 -3.12 -2.95 19.14
C ILE A 408 -3.84 -4.09 19.86
N SER A 409 -4.41 -3.83 21.04
CA SER A 409 -5.21 -4.80 21.79
C SER A 409 -6.38 -5.37 20.99
N ASP A 410 -7.11 -4.52 20.26
CA ASP A 410 -8.26 -4.98 19.47
C ASP A 410 -7.84 -5.86 18.31
N VAL A 411 -6.71 -5.51 17.69
CA VAL A 411 -6.14 -6.30 16.60
C VAL A 411 -5.64 -7.64 17.11
N GLU A 412 -4.90 -7.66 18.22
CA GLU A 412 -4.41 -8.91 18.83
C GLU A 412 -5.57 -9.80 19.31
N ASN A 413 -6.65 -9.18 19.82
CA ASN A 413 -7.87 -9.88 20.18
C ASN A 413 -8.55 -10.57 18.98
N CYS A 414 -8.32 -10.10 17.75
CA CYS A 414 -8.92 -10.65 16.54
C CYS A 414 -7.98 -11.56 15.75
N LEU A 415 -6.67 -11.25 15.72
CA LEU A 415 -5.69 -11.87 14.83
C LEU A 415 -4.58 -12.61 15.57
N GLY A 416 -4.62 -12.64 16.91
CA GLY A 416 -3.55 -13.17 17.74
C GLY A 416 -2.39 -12.18 17.94
N PRO A 417 -1.39 -12.54 18.75
CA PRO A 417 -0.28 -11.66 19.12
C PRO A 417 0.54 -11.24 17.90
N LEU A 418 0.61 -9.92 17.66
CA LEU A 418 1.22 -9.38 16.42
C LEU A 418 2.72 -9.60 16.37
N ALA A 419 3.40 -9.44 17.50
CA ALA A 419 4.86 -9.54 17.58
C ALA A 419 5.36 -10.99 17.62
N LEU A 420 4.49 -11.94 17.97
CA LEU A 420 4.82 -13.37 18.01
C LEU A 420 4.54 -14.08 16.68
N SER A 421 3.91 -13.40 15.72
CA SER A 421 3.79 -13.91 14.35
C SER A 421 5.16 -13.96 13.68
N GLU A 422 5.41 -15.02 12.92
CA GLU A 422 6.62 -15.22 12.08
C GLU A 422 6.88 -13.99 11.17
N TYR A 423 5.79 -13.37 10.71
CA TYR A 423 5.78 -12.21 9.81
C TYR A 423 5.23 -10.94 10.49
N GLY A 424 5.39 -10.85 11.82
CA GLY A 424 5.05 -9.69 12.64
C GLY A 424 5.65 -8.37 12.11
N PRO A 425 5.23 -7.22 12.66
CA PRO A 425 5.43 -5.92 12.03
C PRO A 425 6.90 -5.61 11.70
N GLN A 426 7.16 -5.12 10.49
CA GLN A 426 8.50 -4.66 10.10
C GLN A 426 8.73 -3.19 10.43
N LYS A 427 7.66 -2.39 10.49
CA LYS A 427 7.70 -0.96 10.83
C LYS A 427 6.62 -0.60 11.84
N VAL A 428 6.98 0.28 12.77
CA VAL A 428 6.06 0.88 13.75
C VAL A 428 6.00 2.39 13.51
N VAL A 429 4.78 2.94 13.62
CA VAL A 429 4.49 4.37 13.59
C VAL A 429 3.69 4.73 14.84
N ALA A 430 4.36 5.30 15.83
CA ALA A 430 3.70 5.80 17.03
C ALA A 430 3.37 7.28 16.87
N VAL A 431 2.12 7.64 17.14
CA VAL A 431 1.65 9.03 17.21
C VAL A 431 1.44 9.39 18.67
N ILE A 432 2.19 10.37 19.17
CA ILE A 432 2.16 10.82 20.56
C ILE A 432 1.50 12.19 20.59
N SER A 433 0.26 12.22 21.06
CA SER A 433 -0.51 13.46 21.16
C SER A 433 -0.15 14.22 22.44
N PRO A 434 -0.12 15.57 22.39
CA PRO A 434 0.26 16.42 23.52
C PRO A 434 -0.88 16.58 24.54
N VAL A 435 -1.51 15.45 24.90
CA VAL A 435 -2.64 15.36 25.84
C VAL A 435 -2.23 14.46 26.99
N LEU A 436 -2.64 14.81 28.21
CA LEU A 436 -2.55 13.96 29.38
C LEU A 436 -3.95 13.39 29.64
N SER A 437 -4.10 12.08 29.52
CA SER A 437 -5.39 11.42 29.70
C SER A 437 -5.71 11.15 31.17
N GLY A 438 -4.68 11.06 32.02
CA GLY A 438 -4.81 10.62 33.41
C GLY A 438 -5.23 9.15 33.55
N SER A 439 -5.33 8.42 32.44
CA SER A 439 -5.74 7.02 32.44
C SER A 439 -4.61 6.16 33.00
N LYS A 440 -4.96 5.31 33.97
CA LYS A 440 -4.08 4.24 34.47
C LYS A 440 -4.17 2.97 33.62
N GLN A 441 -4.92 2.99 32.51
CA GLN A 441 -5.00 1.83 31.62
C GLN A 441 -3.62 1.52 31.04
N GLN A 442 -3.39 0.23 30.77
CA GLN A 442 -2.19 -0.22 30.07
C GLN A 442 -2.13 0.51 28.72
N GLY A 443 -0.94 1.00 28.37
CA GLY A 443 -0.72 1.70 27.11
C GLY A 443 -1.03 0.85 25.89
N PRO A 444 -0.65 1.29 24.68
CA PRO A 444 -0.96 0.58 23.44
C PRO A 444 -0.23 -0.78 23.29
N GLY A 445 0.38 -1.31 24.35
CA GLY A 445 1.41 -2.35 24.34
C GLY A 445 1.10 -3.56 23.46
N LEU A 446 2.10 -3.96 22.66
CA LEU A 446 2.16 -5.25 21.98
C LEU A 446 2.42 -6.34 22.99
N GLN A 447 1.83 -7.52 22.79
CA GLN A 447 2.26 -8.71 23.52
C GLN A 447 3.64 -9.15 23.00
N LEU A 448 4.65 -9.04 23.87
CA LEU A 448 6.04 -9.38 23.56
C LEU A 448 6.56 -10.46 24.52
N GLU A 449 7.40 -11.36 24.04
CA GLU A 449 8.23 -12.21 24.90
C GLU A 449 9.39 -11.43 25.52
N ASP A 450 10.01 -10.54 24.75
CA ASP A 450 11.18 -9.72 25.11
C ASP A 450 11.08 -8.28 24.59
N VAL A 451 11.96 -7.41 25.07
CA VAL A 451 12.04 -6.00 24.62
C VAL A 451 12.41 -5.92 23.14
N LEU A 452 11.49 -5.41 22.32
CA LEU A 452 11.77 -5.08 20.92
C LEU A 452 12.46 -3.71 20.81
N LYS A 453 13.64 -3.71 20.19
CA LYS A 453 14.36 -2.48 19.84
C LYS A 453 13.92 -2.00 18.46
N LEU A 454 13.73 -0.70 18.31
CA LEU A 454 13.55 -0.07 17.01
C LEU A 454 14.88 0.42 16.44
N GLU A 455 15.09 0.17 15.16
CA GLU A 455 16.21 0.64 14.36
C GLU A 455 15.76 1.71 13.36
N ARG A 456 16.73 2.48 12.85
CA ARG A 456 16.49 3.55 11.86
C ARG A 456 15.36 4.50 12.29
N VAL A 457 15.35 4.82 13.58
CA VAL A 457 14.30 5.63 14.20
C VAL A 457 14.32 7.05 13.65
N LYS A 458 13.14 7.55 13.27
CA LYS A 458 12.92 8.92 12.83
C LYS A 458 11.84 9.55 13.70
N THR A 459 12.00 10.83 13.98
CA THR A 459 10.99 11.62 14.67
C THR A 459 10.54 12.79 13.81
N GLY A 460 9.28 13.17 13.95
CA GLY A 460 8.68 14.30 13.28
C GLY A 460 7.56 14.91 14.11
N ALA A 461 6.99 16.01 13.62
CA ALA A 461 5.81 16.62 14.23
C ALA A 461 4.76 16.91 13.16
N CYS A 462 3.49 16.69 13.48
CA CYS A 462 2.35 16.95 12.61
C CYS A 462 1.14 17.33 13.46
N GLY A 463 0.50 18.48 13.21
CA GLY A 463 -0.71 18.86 13.93
C GLY A 463 -0.54 19.03 15.45
N GLY A 464 0.69 19.22 15.94
CA GLY A 464 1.01 19.25 17.38
C GLY A 464 1.36 17.88 17.98
N ASP A 465 1.12 16.80 17.26
CA ASP A 465 1.55 15.45 17.66
C ASP A 465 3.02 15.22 17.31
N VAL A 466 3.69 14.39 18.12
CA VAL A 466 5.02 13.85 17.83
C VAL A 466 4.85 12.49 17.16
N ILE A 467 5.48 12.31 16.02
CA ILE A 467 5.47 11.05 15.27
C ILE A 467 6.81 10.38 15.45
N VAL A 468 6.81 9.12 15.87
CA VAL A 468 8.00 8.28 15.98
C VAL A 468 7.83 7.10 15.02
N GLU A 469 8.73 6.98 14.06
CA GLU A 469 8.78 5.84 13.16
C GLU A 469 10.04 5.03 13.42
N GLY A 470 9.94 3.71 13.38
CA GLY A 470 11.10 2.83 13.49
C GLY A 470 10.85 1.48 12.87
N TYR A 471 11.94 0.78 12.54
CA TYR A 471 11.89 -0.58 12.04
C TYR A 471 12.16 -1.55 13.19
N VAL A 472 11.40 -2.64 13.25
CA VAL A 472 11.58 -3.64 14.30
C VAL A 472 12.87 -4.40 14.02
N SER A 473 13.82 -4.39 14.96
CA SER A 473 14.99 -5.26 14.88
C SER A 473 14.52 -6.69 15.06
N LYS A 474 14.56 -7.52 14.01
CA LYS A 474 14.46 -8.96 14.24
C LYS A 474 15.73 -9.36 15.00
N GLN A 475 15.58 -9.73 16.27
CA GLN A 475 16.64 -10.46 16.97
C GLN A 475 16.95 -11.67 16.08
N PRO A 476 18.21 -11.92 15.69
CA PRO A 476 18.53 -13.16 15.00
C PRO A 476 18.11 -14.31 15.92
N SER A 477 17.16 -15.13 15.44
CA SER A 477 16.75 -16.39 16.06
C SER A 477 17.90 -17.37 16.12
#